data_AF-A0AAJ6AIN4-F1
#
_entry.id   AF-A0AAJ6AIN4-F1
#
_cell.length_a   1.000
_cell.length_b   1.000
_cell.length_c   1.000
_cell.angle_alpha   90.00
_cell.angle_beta   90.00
_cell.angle_gamma   90.00
#
_symmetry.space_group_name_H-M   'P 1'
#
loop_
_entity.id
_entity.type
_entity.pdbx_description
1 polymer ?
#
loop_
_entity_poly.entity_id
_entity_poly.type
_entity_poly.pdbx_seq_one_letter_code
_entity_poly.pdbx_strand_id
1 'polypeptide(L)'
;MDFSDLTNEEMYELMHQLENELVTRQNREALARDINDVLLTARLNGAAREPADEWTHTPPIDEAFALGETTVKDGETFVSQLPINVCTPGHCKTAWKKHDPDTP
;
A
#
# COMPACT_ATOMS: atom_id res chain seq x y z
N MET A 1 -21.88 12.85 -13.31
CA MET A 1 -21.36 13.71 -14.40
C MET A 1 -21.98 13.21 -15.67
N ASP A 2 -22.60 14.11 -16.43
CA ASP A 2 -23.11 13.81 -17.76
C ASP A 2 -21.98 14.08 -18.77
N PHE A 3 -21.62 13.07 -19.56
CA PHE A 3 -20.52 13.17 -20.52
C PHE A 3 -20.99 13.73 -21.87
N SER A 4 -22.29 13.95 -22.05
CA SER A 4 -22.88 14.45 -23.29
C SER A 4 -22.56 15.91 -23.60
N ASP A 5 -22.13 16.67 -22.60
CA ASP A 5 -21.90 18.12 -22.71
C ASP A 5 -20.42 18.49 -22.89
N LEU A 6 -19.53 17.50 -22.89
CA LEU A 6 -18.10 17.71 -23.13
C LEU A 6 -17.86 17.89 -24.62
N THR A 7 -17.17 18.98 -24.97
CA THR A 7 -16.65 19.16 -26.31
C THR A 7 -15.61 18.06 -26.61
N ASN A 8 -15.39 17.80 -27.90
CA ASN A 8 -14.43 16.75 -28.30
C ASN A 8 -13.03 16.99 -27.71
N GLU A 9 -12.59 18.24 -27.59
CA GLU A 9 -11.29 18.60 -26.98
C GLU A 9 -11.26 18.28 -25.47
N GLU A 10 -12.34 18.57 -24.73
CA GLU A 10 -12.43 18.26 -23.30
C GLU A 10 -12.47 16.73 -23.05
N MET A 11 -13.07 15.95 -23.97
CA MET A 11 -12.99 14.49 -23.90
C MET A 11 -11.57 13.97 -24.12
N TYR A 12 -10.81 14.55 -25.07
CA TYR A 12 -9.41 14.15 -25.32
C TYR A 12 -8.52 14.46 -24.13
N GLU A 13 -8.68 15.63 -23.51
CA GLU A 13 -7.93 15.98 -22.30
C GLU A 13 -8.26 15.05 -21.13
N LEU A 14 -9.54 14.72 -20.93
CA LEU A 14 -9.98 13.78 -19.90
C LEU A 14 -9.38 12.38 -20.11
N MET A 15 -9.41 11.87 -21.36
CA MET A 15 -8.80 10.59 -21.71
C MET A 15 -7.30 10.59 -21.43
N HIS A 16 -6.58 11.64 -21.82
CA HIS A 16 -5.14 11.73 -21.60
C HIS A 16 -4.79 11.84 -20.10
N GLN A 17 -5.61 12.52 -19.30
CA GLN A 17 -5.45 12.57 -17.84
C GLN A 17 -5.69 11.20 -17.21
N LEU A 18 -6.75 10.50 -17.62
CA LEU A 18 -7.06 9.15 -17.17
C LEU A 18 -5.96 8.17 -17.54
N GLU A 19 -5.41 8.24 -18.76
CA GLU A 19 -4.28 7.41 -19.19
C GLU A 19 -3.04 7.68 -18.34
N ASN A 20 -2.69 8.95 -18.10
CA ASN A 20 -1.56 9.31 -17.25
C ASN A 20 -1.75 8.82 -15.81
N GLU A 21 -2.97 8.95 -15.26
CA GLU A 21 -3.29 8.43 -13.94
C GLU A 21 -3.20 6.90 -13.90
N LEU A 22 -3.71 6.20 -14.93
CA LEU A 22 -3.65 4.75 -15.02
C LEU A 22 -2.20 4.26 -15.11
N VAL A 23 -1.35 4.89 -15.94
CA VAL A 23 0.08 4.59 -16.03
C VAL A 23 0.77 4.84 -14.69
N THR A 24 0.45 5.95 -14.01
CA THR A 24 1.01 6.25 -12.69
C THR A 24 0.60 5.22 -11.64
N ARG A 25 -0.66 4.78 -11.66
CA ARG A 25 -1.16 3.72 -10.77
C ARG A 25 -0.50 2.37 -11.06
N GLN A 26 -0.43 1.97 -12.33
CA GLN A 26 0.25 0.74 -12.74
C GLN A 26 1.71 0.73 -12.32
N ASN A 27 2.44 1.84 -12.53
CA ASN A 27 3.83 1.97 -12.11
C ASN A 27 3.99 1.90 -10.59
N ARG A 28 3.06 2.49 -9.83
CA ARG A 28 3.07 2.43 -8.36
C ARG A 28 2.80 1.03 -7.84
N GLU A 29 1.86 0.30 -8.43
CA GLU A 29 1.57 -1.09 -8.08
C GLU A 29 2.75 -2.01 -8.42
N ALA A 30 3.35 -1.83 -9.60
CA ALA A 30 4.54 -2.58 -10.00
C ALA A 30 5.71 -2.33 -9.04
N LEU A 31 6.00 -1.06 -8.73
CA LEU A 31 7.04 -0.69 -7.78
C LEU A 31 6.80 -1.27 -6.38
N ALA A 32 5.55 -1.26 -5.90
CA ALA A 32 5.21 -1.85 -4.62
C ALA A 32 5.46 -3.37 -4.59
N ARG A 33 5.20 -4.08 -5.69
CA ARG A 33 5.51 -5.51 -5.83
C ARG A 33 7.01 -5.76 -5.86
N ASP A 34 7.78 -4.98 -6.63
CA ASP A 34 9.24 -5.14 -6.70
C ASP A 34 9.89 -4.91 -5.32
N ILE A 35 9.46 -3.87 -4.59
CA ILE A 35 9.95 -3.60 -3.22
C ILE A 35 9.56 -4.75 -2.28
N ASN A 36 8.33 -5.28 -2.42
CA ASN A 36 7.87 -6.41 -1.63
C ASN A 36 8.75 -7.65 -1.86
N ASP A 37 9.08 -7.95 -3.11
CA ASP A 37 9.91 -9.11 -3.46
C ASP A 37 11.34 -8.96 -2.94
N VAL A 38 11.90 -7.74 -2.97
CA VAL A 38 13.19 -7.42 -2.36
C VAL A 38 13.15 -7.66 -0.84
N LEU A 39 12.10 -7.19 -0.16
CA LEU A 39 11.92 -7.39 1.27
C LEU A 39 11.82 -8.88 1.63
N LEU A 40 11.00 -9.65 0.90
CA LEU A 40 10.87 -11.09 1.11
C LEU A 40 12.20 -11.81 0.87
N THR A 41 12.95 -11.43 -0.16
CA THR A 41 14.29 -11.97 -0.44
C THR A 41 15.27 -11.63 0.68
N ALA A 42 15.22 -10.40 1.22
CA ALA A 42 16.05 -9.98 2.34
C ALA A 42 15.73 -10.76 3.62
N ARG A 43 14.48 -11.18 3.84
CA ARG A 43 14.14 -12.08 4.95
C ARG A 43 14.70 -13.48 4.73
N LEU A 44 14.54 -14.03 3.53
CA LEU A 44 15.05 -15.35 3.18
C LEU A 44 16.58 -15.47 3.36
N ASN A 45 17.32 -14.40 3.13
CA ASN A 45 18.77 -14.37 3.31
C ASN A 45 19.25 -13.86 4.68
N GLY A 46 18.32 -13.51 5.59
CA GLY A 46 18.60 -13.04 6.94
C GLY A 46 19.06 -11.58 7.06
N ALA A 47 19.00 -10.79 5.99
CA ALA A 47 19.28 -9.35 6.03
C ALA A 47 18.11 -8.52 6.58
N ALA A 48 16.91 -9.08 6.62
CA ALA A 48 15.71 -8.50 7.23
C ALA A 48 15.00 -9.53 8.11
N ARG A 49 14.10 -9.06 8.97
CA ARG A 49 13.32 -9.87 9.90
C ARG A 49 11.83 -9.65 9.70
N GLU A 50 11.05 -10.61 10.16
CA GLU A 50 9.60 -10.44 10.25
C GLU A 50 9.28 -9.43 11.35
N PRO A 51 8.36 -8.48 11.12
CA PRO A 51 7.92 -7.55 12.12
C PRO A 51 7.11 -8.24 13.22
N ALA A 52 7.02 -7.61 14.38
CA ALA A 52 6.20 -8.12 15.47
C ALA A 52 4.69 -8.04 15.15
N ASP A 53 3.94 -9.00 15.69
CA ASP A 53 2.47 -9.02 15.59
C ASP A 53 1.85 -7.76 16.22
N GLU A 54 2.37 -7.32 17.37
CA GLU A 54 1.92 -6.11 18.06
C GLU A 54 2.74 -4.89 17.61
N TRP A 55 2.05 -3.87 17.10
CA TRP A 55 2.69 -2.65 16.64
C TRP A 55 3.33 -1.90 17.80
N THR A 56 4.64 -1.75 17.74
CA THR A 56 5.39 -0.84 18.62
C THR A 56 5.83 0.40 17.83
N HIS A 57 6.04 1.51 18.53
CA HIS A 57 6.32 2.78 17.86
C HIS A 57 7.64 2.71 17.06
N THR A 58 7.51 2.71 15.73
CA THR A 58 8.59 2.67 14.72
C THR A 58 9.43 1.39 14.80
N PRO A 59 9.03 0.31 14.10
CA PRO A 59 9.86 -0.87 13.95
C PRO A 59 11.25 -0.52 13.43
N PRO A 60 12.30 -1.26 13.82
CA PRO A 60 13.61 -1.22 13.19
C PRO A 60 13.52 -1.26 11.65
N ILE A 61 14.52 -0.67 10.96
CA ILE A 61 14.47 -0.57 9.50
C ILE A 61 14.44 -1.93 8.80
N ASP A 62 14.97 -2.96 9.46
CA ASP A 62 15.00 -4.35 9.03
C ASP A 62 13.72 -5.14 9.37
N GLU A 63 12.73 -4.51 10.01
CA GLU A 63 11.41 -5.07 10.36
C GLU A 63 10.29 -4.37 9.58
N ALA A 64 10.46 -4.23 8.26
CA ALA A 64 9.39 -3.73 7.39
C ALA A 64 8.30 -4.79 7.20
N PHE A 65 7.05 -4.33 7.12
CA PHE A 65 5.90 -5.15 6.76
C PHE A 65 5.87 -5.33 5.25
N ALA A 66 5.65 -6.56 4.80
CA ALA A 66 5.36 -6.91 3.42
C ALA A 66 3.89 -6.62 3.10
N LEU A 67 3.53 -6.66 1.81
CA LEU A 67 2.15 -6.53 1.35
C LEU A 67 1.27 -7.64 1.95
N GLY A 68 0.13 -7.25 2.51
CA GLY A 68 -0.85 -8.17 3.07
C GLY A 68 -0.54 -8.66 4.50
N GLU A 69 0.63 -8.35 5.04
CA GLU A 69 0.94 -8.68 6.43
C GLU A 69 0.11 -7.87 7.41
N THR A 70 -0.09 -8.44 8.60
CA THR A 70 -0.96 -7.85 9.60
C THR A 70 -0.21 -7.45 10.86
N THR A 71 -0.74 -6.43 11.54
CA THR A 71 -0.30 -6.05 12.87
C THR A 71 -1.50 -5.62 13.71
N VAL A 72 -1.37 -5.73 15.03
CA VAL A 72 -2.37 -5.29 16.00
C VAL A 72 -1.91 -4.00 16.65
N LYS A 73 -2.78 -2.99 16.67
CA LYS A 73 -2.58 -1.74 17.41
C LYS A 73 -3.87 -1.37 18.14
N ASP A 74 -3.78 -1.10 19.44
CA ASP A 74 -4.92 -0.73 20.29
C ASP A 74 -6.10 -1.73 20.22
N GLY A 75 -5.79 -3.02 20.08
CA GLY A 75 -6.79 -4.10 19.93
C GLY A 75 -7.41 -4.21 18.53
N GLU A 76 -7.00 -3.38 17.58
CA GLU A 76 -7.47 -3.43 16.20
C GLU A 76 -6.41 -4.05 15.28
N THR A 77 -6.84 -4.91 14.35
CA THR A 77 -5.95 -5.52 13.35
C THR A 77 -5.89 -4.63 12.11
N PHE A 78 -4.69 -4.45 11.56
CA PHE A 78 -4.44 -3.70 10.34
C PHE A 78 -3.68 -4.56 9.34
N VAL A 79 -4.06 -4.45 8.07
CA VAL A 79 -3.42 -5.10 6.93
C VAL A 79 -2.57 -4.08 6.19
N SER A 80 -1.30 -4.40 5.97
CA SER A 80 -0.37 -3.62 5.17
C SER A 80 -0.79 -3.61 3.70
N GLN A 81 -0.89 -2.43 3.11
CA GLN A 81 -1.23 -2.20 1.70
C GLN A 81 -0.01 -1.80 0.87
N LEU A 82 1.13 -1.53 1.51
CA LEU A 82 2.40 -1.17 0.89
C LEU A 82 3.54 -1.71 1.75
N PRO A 83 4.70 -2.11 1.20
CA PRO A 83 5.85 -2.43 2.02
C PRO A 83 6.25 -1.23 2.89
N ILE A 84 6.17 -1.35 4.23
CA ILE A 84 6.30 -0.18 5.12
C ILE A 84 6.76 -0.53 6.53
N ASN A 85 7.52 0.38 7.16
CA ASN A 85 7.78 0.44 8.61
C ASN A 85 7.73 1.85 9.18
N VAL A 86 7.61 2.88 8.34
CA VAL A 86 7.75 4.28 8.79
C VAL A 86 6.44 4.95 9.20
N CYS A 87 5.28 4.30 8.99
CA CYS A 87 4.00 4.90 9.36
C CYS A 87 3.17 4.05 10.31
N THR A 88 2.60 4.72 11.30
CA THR A 88 1.69 4.17 12.30
C THR A 88 0.36 3.69 11.69
N PRO A 89 -0.07 2.44 12.00
CA PRO A 89 -1.42 1.94 11.70
C PRO A 89 -2.51 2.88 12.23
N GLY A 90 -3.57 3.06 11.44
CA GLY A 90 -4.66 4.00 11.73
C GLY A 90 -4.39 5.46 11.34
N HIS A 91 -3.13 5.88 11.16
CA HIS A 91 -2.80 7.23 10.67
C HIS A 91 -2.65 7.26 9.14
N CYS A 92 -1.82 6.38 8.57
CA CYS A 92 -1.67 6.29 7.12
C CYS A 92 -2.70 5.35 6.49
N LYS A 93 -3.86 5.88 6.12
CA LYS A 93 -4.93 5.12 5.46
C LYS A 93 -4.53 4.52 4.10
N THR A 94 -3.48 5.04 3.48
CA THR A 94 -2.93 4.54 2.21
C THR A 94 -2.00 3.34 2.40
N ALA A 95 -1.36 3.21 3.55
CA ALA A 95 -0.43 2.13 3.85
C ALA A 95 -1.07 1.04 4.71
N TRP A 96 -2.12 1.38 5.46
CA TRP A 96 -2.80 0.47 6.37
C TRP A 96 -4.30 0.47 6.11
N LYS A 97 -4.87 -0.72 5.96
CA LYS A 97 -6.31 -0.95 5.96
C LYS A 97 -6.69 -1.62 7.26
N LYS A 98 -7.64 -1.07 8.01
CA LYS A 98 -8.20 -1.77 9.18
C LYS A 98 -8.85 -3.08 8.68
N HIS A 99 -8.44 -4.21 9.25
CA HIS A 99 -9.08 -5.49 8.99
C HIS A 99 -10.42 -5.49 9.72
N ASP A 100 -11.50 -5.57 8.96
CA ASP A 100 -12.84 -5.70 9.51
C ASP A 100 -13.21 -7.19 9.39
N PRO A 101 -13.23 -7.95 10.50
CA PRO A 101 -13.44 -9.41 10.46
C PRO A 101 -14.83 -9.78 9.91
N ASP A 102 -15.76 -8.82 9.86
CA ASP A 102 -17.12 -8.99 9.33
C ASP A 102 -17.23 -8.65 7.83
N THR A 103 -16.14 -8.22 7.19
CA THR A 103 -16.13 -7.95 5.74
C THR A 103 -15.38 -9.08 5.00
N PRO A 104 -16.06 -9.89 4.18
CA PRO A 104 -15.45 -11.02 3.47
C PRO A 104 -14.41 -10.60 2.43
#